data_AF-A0A2P9H880-F1
#
_entry.id   AF-A0A2P9H880-F1
#
_cell.length_a   1.000
_cell.length_b   1.000
_cell.length_c   1.000
_cell.angle_alpha   90.00
_cell.angle_beta   90.00
_cell.angle_gamma   90.00
#
_symmetry.space_group_name_H-M   'P 1'
#
loop_
_entity.id
_entity.type
_entity.pdbx_description
1 polymer ?
#
loop_
_entity_poly.entity_id
_entity_poly.type
_entity_poly.pdbx_seq_one_letter_code
_entity_poly.pdbx_strand_id
1 'polypeptide(L)' 'MAKPNYSFEKRQRELARKKKQEEKRLRHARPKSVDDGSTPIEPSTLPAEPAPDKPVLG' A
#
# COMPACT_ATOMS: atom_id res chain seq x y z
N MET A 1 4.66 -32.42 1.66
CA MET A 1 4.85 -31.03 2.12
C MET A 1 3.66 -30.22 1.64
N ALA A 2 2.92 -29.57 2.54
CA ALA A 2 1.84 -28.68 2.14
C ALA A 2 2.43 -27.55 1.30
N LYS A 3 1.80 -27.24 0.15
CA LYS A 3 2.22 -26.12 -0.70
C LYS A 3 2.27 -24.86 0.17
N PRO A 4 3.42 -24.15 0.27
CA PRO A 4 3.45 -22.91 1.02
C PRO A 4 2.48 -21.94 0.36
N ASN A 5 1.47 -21.49 1.10
CA ASN A 5 0.45 -20.59 0.60
C ASN A 5 0.99 -19.16 0.60
N TYR A 6 1.91 -18.89 -0.35
CA TYR A 6 2.57 -17.60 -0.50
C TYR A 6 1.60 -16.45 -0.78
N SER A 7 0.41 -16.74 -1.32
CA SER A 7 -0.61 -15.72 -1.57
C SER A 7 -1.19 -15.16 -0.26
N PHE A 8 -1.39 -16.00 0.75
CA PHE A 8 -1.83 -15.54 2.08
C PHE A 8 -0.76 -14.72 2.79
N GLU A 9 0.48 -15.20 2.79
CA GLU A 9 1.61 -14.49 3.42
C GLU A 9 1.88 -13.14 2.73
N LYS A 10 1.78 -13.09 1.39
CA LYS A 10 1.86 -11.84 0.63
C LYS A 10 0.75 -10.86 1.04
N ARG A 11 -0.50 -11.32 1.11
CA ARG A 11 -1.64 -10.49 1.52
C ARG A 11 -1.49 -9.99 2.96
N GLN A 12 -0.97 -10.80 3.88
CA GLN A 12 -0.68 -10.36 5.25
C GLN A 12 0.37 -9.24 5.30
N ARG A 13 1.47 -9.38 4.54
CA ARG A 13 2.51 -8.34 4.45
C ARG A 13 1.97 -7.04 3.85
N GLU A 14 1.14 -7.12 2.82
CA GLU A 14 0.48 -5.95 2.21
C GLU A 14 -0.50 -5.27 3.17
N LEU A 15 -1.33 -6.05 3.89
CA LEU A 15 -2.24 -5.52 4.91
C LEU A 15 -1.48 -4.85 6.07
N ALA A 16 -0.37 -5.43 6.52
CA ALA A 16 0.46 -4.85 7.58
C ALA A 16 1.10 -3.52 7.14
N ARG A 17 1.64 -3.46 5.90
CA ARG A 17 2.18 -2.22 5.34
C ARG A 17 1.11 -1.15 5.20
N LYS A 18 -0.07 -1.51 4.66
CA LYS A 18 -1.19 -0.57 4.47
C LYS A 18 -1.70 -0.02 5.79
N LYS A 19 -1.92 -0.87 6.81
CA LYS A 19 -2.34 -0.43 8.16
C LYS A 19 -1.35 0.55 8.79
N LYS A 20 -0.04 0.24 8.72
CA LYS A 20 1.01 1.11 9.27
C LYS A 20 1.07 2.47 8.55
N GLN A 21 0.85 2.49 7.25
CA GLN A 21 0.84 3.71 6.46
C GLN A 21 -0.41 4.57 6.74
N GLU A 22 -1.57 3.93 6.84
CA GLU A 22 -2.83 4.59 7.17
C GLU A 22 -2.83 5.15 8.60
N GLU A 23 -2.30 4.41 9.58
CA GLU A 23 -2.14 4.88 10.96
C GLU A 23 -1.22 6.10 11.05
N LYS A 24 -0.08 6.08 10.35
CA LYS A 24 0.79 7.27 10.23
C LYS A 24 0.06 8.44 9.60
N ARG A 25 -0.68 8.21 8.50
CA ARG A 25 -1.48 9.24 7.83
C ARG A 25 -2.52 9.85 8.77
N LEU A 26 -3.24 9.03 9.53
CA LEU A 26 -4.24 9.49 10.51
C LEU A 26 -3.59 10.22 11.69
N ARG A 27 -2.40 9.80 12.13
CA ARG A 27 -1.62 10.48 13.17
C ARG A 27 -1.17 11.87 12.70
N HIS A 28 -0.71 12.00 11.46
CA HIS A 28 -0.33 13.29 10.86
C HIS A 28 -1.54 14.17 10.50
N ALA A 29 -2.69 13.57 10.14
CA ALA A 29 -3.91 14.30 9.77
C ALA A 29 -4.70 14.81 10.99
N ARG A 30 -4.54 14.19 12.16
CA ARG A 30 -5.11 14.71 13.41
C ARG A 30 -4.26 15.90 13.87
N PRO A 31 -4.84 17.09 14.12
CA PRO A 31 -4.11 18.26 14.59
C PRO A 31 -3.71 18.05 16.06
N LYS A 32 -2.65 17.27 16.27
CA LYS A 32 -1.89 17.24 17.53
C LYS A 32 -0.57 17.91 17.23
N SER A 33 -0.56 19.20 17.56
CA SER A 33 0.58 19.99 18.04
C SER A 33 1.97 19.44 17.69
N VAL A 34 2.65 20.19 16.80
CA VAL A 34 4.09 20.52 16.88
C VAL A 34 4.95 19.53 17.68
N ASP A 35 5.71 18.66 16.99
CA ASP A 35 7.05 18.14 17.39
C ASP A 35 7.34 16.70 16.91
N ASP A 36 7.13 16.35 15.64
CA ASP A 36 7.76 15.12 15.12
C ASP A 36 7.95 15.24 13.61
N GLY A 37 9.14 15.69 13.22
CA GLY A 37 9.53 16.09 11.86
C GLY A 37 9.47 14.96 10.82
N SER A 38 8.27 14.59 10.40
CA SER A 38 8.06 13.76 9.22
C SER A 38 7.42 14.59 8.13
N THR A 39 8.26 15.13 7.26
CA THR A 39 7.89 15.69 5.95
C THR A 39 6.92 14.75 5.22
N PRO A 40 5.91 15.28 4.51
CA PRO A 40 4.95 14.46 3.80
C PRO A 40 5.63 13.82 2.59
N ILE A 41 6.10 12.59 2.76
CA ILE A 41 6.46 11.75 1.63
C ILE A 41 5.14 11.23 1.09
N GLU A 42 4.62 11.88 0.05
CA GLU A 42 3.55 11.32 -0.76
C GLU A 42 3.96 9.91 -1.19
N PRO A 43 3.23 8.86 -0.80
CA PRO A 43 3.36 7.60 -1.51
C PRO A 43 2.58 7.79 -2.81
N SER A 44 3.25 8.37 -3.81
CA SER A 44 2.86 8.22 -5.21
C SER A 44 3.06 6.75 -5.57
N THR A 45 2.14 5.91 -5.13
CA THR A 45 1.96 4.54 -5.58
C THR A 45 0.55 4.44 -6.12
N LEU A 46 0.34 5.09 -7.27
CA LEU A 46 -0.63 4.58 -8.23
C LEU A 46 -0.16 3.16 -8.57
N PRO A 47 -0.90 2.09 -8.25
CA PRO A 47 -0.65 0.83 -8.93
C PRO A 47 -0.98 1.12 -10.39
N ALA A 48 0.06 1.29 -11.23
CA ALA A 48 -0.08 1.29 -12.66
C ALA A 48 -0.86 0.03 -13.03
N GLU A 49 -2.12 0.24 -13.40
CA GLU A 49 -3.03 -0.77 -13.89
C GLU A 49 -2.33 -1.42 -15.09
N PRO A 50 -1.96 -2.71 -15.07
CA PRO A 50 -1.54 -3.35 -16.30
C PRO A 50 -2.80 -3.44 -17.15
N ALA A 51 -2.92 -2.54 -18.13
CA ALA A 51 -3.99 -2.59 -19.12
C ALA A 51 -4.08 -4.03 -19.66
N PRO A 52 -5.26 -4.68 -19.64
CA PRO A 52 -5.39 -5.93 -20.35
C PRO A 52 -5.31 -5.61 -21.85
N ASP A 53 -4.19 -6.00 -22.46
CA ASP A 53 -3.99 -6.07 -23.90
C ASP A 53 -5.15 -6.91 -24.48
N LYS A 54 -6.17 -6.22 -24.99
CA LYS A 54 -7.24 -6.87 -25.75
C LYS A 54 -6.63 -7.24 -27.10
N PRO A 55 -6.71 -8.51 -27.53
CA PRO A 55 -6.16 -8.89 -28.82
C PRO A 55 -6.94 -8.15 -29.93
N VAL A 56 -6.20 -7.45 -30.80
CA VAL A 56 -6.73 -6.88 -32.04
C VAL A 56 -7.30 -8.02 -32.87
N LEU A 57 -8.63 -7.99 -33.09
CA LEU A 57 -9.32 -8.87 -34.02
C LEU A 57 -9.00 -8.36 -35.44
N GLY A 58 -8.50 -9.26 -36.28
CA GLY A 58 -8.28 -9.02 -37.71
C GLY A 58 -9.55 -9.04 -38.53
#